data_AF-N9PVL5-F1
#
_entry.id   AF-N9PVL5-F1
#
_cell.length_a   1.000
_cell.length_b   1.000
_cell.length_c   1.000
_cell.angle_alpha   90.00
_cell.angle_beta   90.00
_cell.angle_gamma   90.00
#
_symmetry.space_group_name_H-M   'P 1'
#
loop_
_entity.id
_entity.type
_entity.pdbx_description
1 polymer ?
#
loop_
_entity_poly.entity_id
_entity_poly.type
_entity_poly.pdbx_seq_one_letter_code
_entity_poly.pdbx_strand_id
1 'polypeptide(L)'
;MKNQNSPEIITIDDQNFGSHVEHWTLLTENPGSDVPQWLGKALDAPVMPMGLCTQECDMDGDTWLIQGPNKAAVQLSQVIAVENNKPQAVKTAFPCFESPYQVKATIDRIISCKSNTQAVLRLNLGANNIIYAFDSLYSVNHAHYEKDQPYVVNLNAWAYELEAVAEHEHLVVDDPASIKHHRALNDILAANNGVAPDNLQEQIDAWQPQCEEDKEPVTVDFSKMVAYLYGETMGQEDEAWFQGNIVGKTTMQFMGQDYTLYDVTLIHDEGQPATLIRIATRNDQYRDFQIGQYIRGNLWIQANIYRKAA
;
A
#
# COMPACT_ATOMS: atom_id res chain seq x y z
N MET A 1 22.06 -20.22 0.17
CA MET A 1 22.52 -19.51 1.38
C MET A 1 21.39 -18.60 1.81
N LYS A 2 20.89 -18.67 3.06
CA LYS A 2 19.91 -17.69 3.54
C LYS A 2 20.62 -16.33 3.56
N ASN A 3 20.11 -15.35 2.82
CA ASN A 3 20.63 -13.99 2.85
C ASN A 3 20.50 -13.48 4.30
N GLN A 4 21.63 -13.36 5.01
CA GLN A 4 21.67 -12.77 6.34
C GLN A 4 21.36 -11.26 6.33
N ASN A 5 21.15 -10.68 5.15
CA ASN A 5 20.90 -9.26 4.92
C ASN A 5 19.52 -9.00 4.30
N SER A 6 18.48 -9.77 4.64
CA SER A 6 17.10 -9.48 4.21
C SER A 6 16.36 -8.65 5.26
N PRO A 7 15.33 -7.86 4.88
CA PRO A 7 14.38 -7.29 5.81
C PRO A 7 13.74 -8.36 6.70
N GLU A 8 13.11 -7.94 7.79
CA GLU A 8 12.29 -8.85 8.60
C GLU A 8 11.15 -9.40 7.73
N ILE A 9 10.92 -10.72 7.78
CA ILE A 9 9.84 -11.37 7.02
C ILE A 9 8.90 -12.05 8.00
N ILE A 10 7.62 -11.69 7.95
CA ILE A 10 6.54 -12.39 8.64
C ILE A 10 5.70 -13.14 7.61
N THR A 11 5.55 -14.45 7.81
CA THR A 11 4.74 -15.28 6.92
C THR A 11 3.39 -15.57 7.56
N ILE A 12 2.31 -15.26 6.83
CA ILE A 12 0.93 -15.53 7.24
C ILE A 12 0.25 -16.51 6.27
N ASP A 13 -0.89 -17.05 6.69
CA ASP A 13 -1.73 -17.88 5.83
C ASP A 13 -2.25 -17.10 4.61
N ASP A 14 -2.31 -17.74 3.45
CA ASP A 14 -2.76 -17.11 2.20
C ASP A 14 -4.19 -16.55 2.27
N GLN A 15 -5.03 -17.09 3.16
CA GLN A 15 -6.39 -16.59 3.39
C GLN A 15 -6.43 -15.26 4.16
N ASN A 16 -5.33 -14.89 4.84
CA ASN A 16 -5.24 -13.69 5.65
C ASN A 16 -4.75 -12.48 4.86
N PHE A 17 -4.11 -12.70 3.71
CA PHE A 17 -4.03 -11.65 2.71
C PHE A 17 -5.46 -11.37 2.29
N GLY A 18 -5.97 -10.19 2.71
CA GLY A 18 -7.33 -9.75 2.43
C GLY A 18 -7.65 -10.00 0.97
N SER A 19 -8.91 -10.27 0.65
CA SER A 19 -9.20 -10.73 -0.70
C SER A 19 -8.94 -9.59 -1.68
N HIS A 20 -7.72 -9.49 -2.22
CA HIS A 20 -7.38 -8.49 -3.25
C HIS A 20 -8.24 -8.66 -4.51
N VAL A 21 -8.97 -9.78 -4.56
CA VAL A 21 -10.09 -10.02 -5.46
C VAL A 21 -11.27 -9.05 -5.22
N GLU A 22 -11.61 -8.68 -3.99
CA GLU A 22 -12.62 -7.66 -3.68
C GLU A 22 -12.24 -6.29 -4.24
N HIS A 23 -10.94 -5.98 -4.35
CA HIS A 23 -10.48 -4.70 -4.89
C HIS A 23 -10.86 -4.50 -6.37
N TRP A 24 -11.20 -5.57 -7.10
CA TRP A 24 -11.75 -5.44 -8.46
C TRP A 24 -13.07 -4.66 -8.51
N THR A 25 -13.81 -4.59 -7.40
CA THR A 25 -15.01 -3.76 -7.27
C THR A 25 -14.70 -2.26 -7.41
N LEU A 26 -13.46 -1.85 -7.16
CA LEU A 26 -12.98 -0.48 -7.40
C LEU A 26 -12.90 -0.15 -8.88
N LEU A 27 -12.83 -1.15 -9.77
CA LEU A 27 -12.70 -0.96 -11.21
C LEU A 27 -13.99 -1.28 -11.98
N THR A 28 -14.84 -2.17 -11.48
CA THR A 28 -16.11 -2.55 -12.13
C THR A 28 -17.18 -2.93 -11.11
N GLU A 29 -18.44 -2.79 -11.50
CA GLU A 29 -19.59 -3.30 -10.75
C GLU A 29 -19.80 -4.81 -10.92
N ASN A 30 -19.21 -5.41 -11.97
CA ASN A 30 -19.39 -6.82 -12.31
C ASN A 30 -18.07 -7.58 -12.40
N PRO A 31 -17.27 -7.65 -11.31
CA PRO A 31 -15.93 -8.24 -11.35
C PRO A 31 -15.93 -9.70 -11.80
N GLY A 32 -16.97 -10.47 -11.46
CA GLY A 32 -17.08 -11.88 -11.86
C GLY A 32 -17.22 -12.12 -13.37
N SER A 33 -17.72 -11.14 -14.14
CA SER A 33 -17.83 -11.26 -15.61
C SER A 33 -16.72 -10.52 -16.34
N ASP A 34 -16.32 -9.36 -15.83
CA ASP A 34 -15.47 -8.42 -16.56
C ASP A 34 -13.99 -8.75 -16.39
N VAL A 35 -13.56 -9.02 -15.15
CA VAL A 35 -12.15 -9.28 -14.82
C VAL A 35 -11.59 -10.46 -15.62
N PRO A 36 -12.26 -11.63 -15.74
CA PRO A 36 -11.74 -12.72 -16.57
C PRO A 36 -11.52 -12.32 -18.03
N GLN A 37 -12.40 -11.49 -18.61
CA GLN A 37 -12.24 -10.99 -19.98
C GLN A 37 -11.07 -10.01 -20.07
N TRP A 38 -10.93 -9.12 -19.09
CA TRP A 38 -9.86 -8.14 -19.06
C TRP A 38 -8.49 -8.80 -18.89
N LEU A 39 -8.37 -9.79 -18.00
CA LEU A 39 -7.15 -10.59 -17.82
C LEU A 39 -6.78 -11.33 -19.11
N GLY A 40 -7.76 -11.86 -19.85
CA GLY A 40 -7.54 -12.43 -21.17
C GLY A 40 -7.00 -11.40 -22.17
N LYS A 41 -7.62 -10.22 -22.26
CA LYS A 41 -7.16 -9.13 -23.14
C LYS A 41 -5.79 -8.57 -22.76
N ALA A 42 -5.43 -8.57 -21.48
CA ALA A 42 -4.12 -8.13 -21.02
C ALA A 42 -2.99 -8.97 -21.64
N LEU A 43 -3.26 -10.23 -21.98
CA LEU A 43 -2.31 -11.14 -22.63
C LEU A 43 -2.12 -10.87 -24.14
N ASP A 44 -2.90 -9.97 -24.75
CA ASP A 44 -2.71 -9.58 -26.16
C ASP A 44 -1.46 -8.69 -26.35
N ALA A 45 -1.06 -7.97 -25.30
CA ALA A 45 0.15 -7.14 -25.27
C ALA A 45 0.85 -7.24 -23.91
N PRO A 46 1.39 -8.43 -23.55
CA PRO A 46 1.93 -8.69 -22.23
C PRO A 46 3.33 -8.08 -22.07
N VAL A 47 3.67 -7.76 -20.83
CA VAL A 47 4.99 -7.32 -20.37
C VAL A 47 5.35 -8.17 -19.15
N MET A 48 6.58 -8.65 -19.08
CA MET A 48 7.12 -9.27 -17.86
C MET A 48 8.06 -8.24 -17.20
N PRO A 49 7.62 -7.55 -16.14
CA PRO A 49 8.46 -6.56 -15.47
C PRO A 49 9.67 -7.24 -14.83
N MET A 50 10.85 -6.65 -15.02
CA MET A 50 12.09 -7.12 -14.41
C MET A 50 12.23 -6.71 -12.94
N GLY A 51 11.51 -5.66 -12.51
CA GLY A 51 11.67 -5.11 -11.16
C GLY A 51 13.12 -4.73 -10.87
N LEU A 52 13.70 -5.32 -9.82
CA LEU A 52 15.10 -5.17 -9.41
C LEU A 52 16.08 -6.10 -10.16
N CYS A 53 15.58 -7.06 -10.94
CA CYS A 53 16.42 -8.00 -11.68
C CYS A 53 17.23 -7.28 -12.76
N THR A 54 18.50 -7.65 -12.90
CA THR A 54 19.40 -7.05 -13.91
C THR A 54 19.40 -7.82 -15.24
N GLN A 55 19.04 -9.10 -15.18
CA GLN A 55 18.96 -10.04 -16.30
C GLN A 55 17.84 -11.06 -16.04
N GLU A 56 17.27 -11.65 -17.10
CA GLU A 56 16.11 -12.55 -17.00
C GLU A 56 16.36 -13.77 -16.10
N CYS A 57 17.60 -14.27 -16.04
CA CYS A 57 17.95 -15.40 -15.16
C CYS A 57 18.02 -15.04 -13.67
N ASP A 58 17.87 -13.76 -13.30
CA ASP A 58 17.72 -13.32 -11.92
C ASP A 58 16.25 -13.42 -11.44
N MET A 59 15.29 -13.62 -12.37
CA MET A 59 13.87 -13.78 -12.06
C MET A 59 13.56 -15.19 -11.52
N ASP A 60 12.46 -15.29 -10.76
CA ASP A 60 11.97 -16.58 -10.28
C ASP A 60 11.55 -17.48 -11.46
N GLY A 61 12.10 -18.70 -11.50
CA GLY A 61 11.79 -19.69 -12.52
C GLY A 61 10.45 -20.42 -12.30
N ASP A 62 9.95 -20.39 -11.07
CA ASP A 62 8.73 -21.09 -10.66
C ASP A 62 7.49 -20.16 -10.69
N THR A 63 7.69 -18.86 -10.93
CA THR A 63 6.63 -17.85 -10.95
C THR A 63 6.83 -16.83 -12.07
N TRP A 64 5.80 -16.59 -12.88
CA TRP A 64 5.77 -15.46 -13.82
C TRP A 64 4.87 -14.34 -13.30
N LEU A 65 5.38 -13.11 -13.33
CA LEU A 65 4.57 -11.90 -13.25
C LEU A 65 4.34 -11.37 -14.66
N ILE A 66 3.09 -11.35 -15.09
CA ILE A 66 2.69 -10.81 -16.38
C ILE A 66 1.81 -9.59 -16.15
N GLN A 67 2.17 -8.47 -16.77
CA GLN A 67 1.42 -7.23 -16.73
C GLN A 67 0.93 -6.88 -18.13
N GLY A 68 -0.31 -6.43 -18.25
CA GLY A 68 -0.80 -5.95 -19.54
C GLY A 68 -2.14 -5.21 -19.45
N PRO A 69 -2.55 -4.51 -20.51
CA PRO A 69 -1.81 -4.32 -21.76
C PRO A 69 -0.59 -3.39 -21.60
N ASN A 70 0.44 -3.59 -22.42
CA ASN A 70 1.64 -2.75 -22.41
C ASN A 70 1.28 -1.27 -22.64
N LYS A 71 1.86 -0.38 -21.82
CA LYS A 71 1.60 1.08 -21.83
C LYS A 71 0.16 1.51 -21.56
N ALA A 72 -0.70 0.61 -21.09
CA ALA A 72 -2.01 1.00 -20.59
C ALA A 72 -1.86 1.85 -19.31
N ALA A 73 -2.78 2.78 -19.09
CA ALA A 73 -2.78 3.61 -17.88
C ALA A 73 -2.99 2.75 -16.61
N VAL A 74 -3.81 1.71 -16.72
CA VAL A 74 -3.96 0.65 -15.72
C VAL A 74 -3.49 -0.65 -16.37
N GLN A 75 -2.54 -1.31 -15.73
CA GLN A 75 -2.06 -2.63 -16.10
C GLN A 75 -2.68 -3.67 -15.17
N LEU A 76 -3.02 -4.82 -15.72
CA LEU A 76 -3.51 -5.96 -15.00
C LEU A 76 -2.36 -6.92 -14.79
N SER A 77 -2.00 -7.08 -13.52
CA SER A 77 -0.93 -7.97 -13.08
C SER A 77 -1.50 -9.36 -12.82
N GLN A 78 -0.82 -10.38 -13.31
CA GLN A 78 -1.13 -11.79 -13.13
C GLN A 78 0.12 -12.51 -12.62
N VAL A 79 0.03 -13.11 -11.44
CA VAL A 79 1.07 -13.99 -10.90
C VAL A 79 0.69 -15.42 -11.24
N ILE A 80 1.54 -16.10 -12.01
CA ILE A 80 1.28 -17.42 -12.57
C ILE A 80 2.35 -18.39 -12.05
N ALA A 81 1.91 -19.52 -11.49
CA ALA A 81 2.83 -20.60 -11.14
C ALA A 81 3.30 -21.31 -12.41
N VAL A 82 4.59 -21.65 -12.46
CA VAL A 82 5.27 -22.21 -13.61
C VAL A 82 5.97 -23.50 -13.21
N GLU A 83 5.85 -24.51 -14.06
CA GLU A 83 6.61 -25.75 -13.91
C GLU A 83 7.16 -26.14 -15.28
N ASN A 84 8.47 -26.42 -15.35
CA ASN A 84 9.16 -26.77 -16.60
C ASN A 84 8.91 -25.76 -17.74
N ASN A 85 8.95 -24.45 -17.42
CA ASN A 85 8.64 -23.34 -18.34
C ASN A 85 7.23 -23.38 -18.93
N LYS A 86 6.27 -23.98 -18.23
CA LYS A 86 4.85 -24.01 -18.64
C LYS A 86 3.96 -23.42 -17.54
N PRO A 87 3.03 -22.52 -17.89
CA PRO A 87 2.09 -21.96 -16.92
C PRO A 87 1.17 -23.08 -16.41
N GLN A 88 1.02 -23.16 -15.08
CA GLN A 88 0.19 -24.16 -14.41
C GLN A 88 -1.14 -23.56 -13.94
N ALA A 89 -1.07 -22.45 -13.20
CA ALA A 89 -2.25 -21.80 -12.63
C ALA A 89 -1.99 -20.32 -12.32
N VAL A 90 -3.02 -19.50 -12.47
CA VAL A 90 -3.02 -18.12 -11.93
C VAL A 90 -3.16 -18.23 -10.41
N LYS A 91 -2.21 -17.62 -9.69
CA LYS A 91 -2.15 -17.63 -8.22
C LYS A 91 -2.86 -16.40 -7.64
N THR A 92 -2.65 -15.25 -8.25
CA THR A 92 -3.36 -14.01 -7.94
C THR A 92 -3.37 -13.10 -9.16
N ALA A 93 -4.29 -12.14 -9.17
CA ALA A 93 -4.32 -11.06 -10.14
C ALA A 93 -4.84 -9.79 -9.47
N PHE A 94 -4.27 -8.66 -9.86
CA PHE A 94 -4.60 -7.35 -9.30
C PHE A 94 -4.38 -6.23 -10.34
N PRO A 95 -5.12 -5.12 -10.25
CA PRO A 95 -4.82 -3.94 -11.04
C PRO A 95 -3.64 -3.18 -10.44
N CYS A 96 -2.87 -2.51 -11.29
CA CYS A 96 -1.86 -1.55 -10.88
C CYS A 96 -1.82 -0.39 -11.87
N PHE A 97 -1.33 0.76 -11.41
CA PHE A 97 -1.08 1.92 -12.27
C PHE A 97 0.15 2.67 -11.76
N GLU A 98 0.72 3.51 -12.63
CA GLU A 98 1.94 4.24 -12.28
C GLU A 98 1.65 5.61 -11.66
N SER A 99 2.39 5.90 -10.59
CA SER A 99 2.52 7.24 -10.05
C SER A 99 3.78 7.90 -10.63
N PRO A 100 3.72 9.17 -11.06
CA PRO A 100 4.90 9.88 -11.54
C PRO A 100 5.85 10.26 -10.39
N TYR A 101 5.41 10.13 -9.14
CA TYR A 101 6.18 10.50 -7.96
C TYR A 101 7.01 9.33 -7.47
N GLN A 102 8.23 9.65 -7.09
CA GLN A 102 9.21 8.72 -6.57
C GLN A 102 9.64 9.20 -5.20
N VAL A 103 9.64 8.29 -4.23
CA VAL A 103 10.14 8.52 -2.88
C VAL A 103 11.28 7.56 -2.55
N LYS A 104 12.19 7.99 -1.68
CA LYS A 104 13.21 7.12 -1.13
C LYS A 104 12.62 6.45 0.11
N ALA A 105 12.70 5.12 0.18
CA ALA A 105 12.26 4.38 1.36
C ALA A 105 13.15 3.16 1.63
N THR A 106 13.30 2.77 2.89
CA THR A 106 13.82 1.45 3.27
C THR A 106 12.67 0.49 3.53
N ILE A 107 12.91 -0.81 3.36
CA ILE A 107 11.94 -1.85 3.72
C ILE A 107 12.31 -2.35 5.11
N ASP A 108 11.49 -2.00 6.09
CA ASP A 108 11.73 -2.42 7.47
C ASP A 108 11.23 -3.86 7.69
N ARG A 109 10.07 -4.18 7.10
CA ARG A 109 9.42 -5.49 7.22
C ARG A 109 8.66 -5.85 5.95
N ILE A 110 8.59 -7.14 5.67
CA ILE A 110 7.79 -7.77 4.62
C ILE A 110 6.81 -8.72 5.30
N ILE A 111 5.52 -8.51 5.08
CA ILE A 111 4.49 -9.49 5.44
C ILE A 111 4.19 -10.25 4.14
N SER A 112 4.32 -11.58 4.12
CA SER A 112 4.15 -12.39 2.92
C SER A 112 3.25 -13.60 3.17
N CYS A 113 2.61 -14.13 2.13
CA CYS A 113 1.81 -15.36 2.24
C CYS A 113 2.68 -16.62 2.16
N LYS A 114 2.16 -17.78 2.60
CA LYS A 114 2.88 -19.07 2.51
C LYS A 114 3.19 -19.49 1.07
N SER A 115 2.34 -19.13 0.11
CA SER A 115 2.64 -19.36 -1.30
C SER A 115 3.73 -18.44 -1.87
N ASN A 116 4.17 -17.43 -1.11
CA ASN A 116 5.17 -16.44 -1.50
C ASN A 116 4.82 -15.68 -2.79
N THR A 117 3.53 -15.47 -3.05
CA THR A 117 3.04 -14.82 -4.27
C THR A 117 2.70 -13.35 -4.10
N GLN A 118 2.50 -12.90 -2.86
CA GLN A 118 2.03 -11.56 -2.50
C GLN A 118 2.70 -11.11 -1.20
N ALA A 119 2.85 -9.79 -1.07
CA ALA A 119 3.36 -9.18 0.15
C ALA A 119 2.86 -7.76 0.37
N VAL A 120 2.77 -7.39 1.65
CA VAL A 120 2.66 -6.00 2.11
C VAL A 120 4.03 -5.59 2.66
N LEU A 121 4.55 -4.45 2.20
CA LEU A 121 5.80 -3.88 2.68
C LEU A 121 5.52 -2.82 3.72
N ARG A 122 6.22 -2.92 4.86
CA ARG A 122 6.37 -1.80 5.79
C ARG A 122 7.57 -0.96 5.35
N LEU A 123 7.27 0.14 4.68
CA LEU A 123 8.21 1.10 4.15
C LEU A 123 8.48 2.21 5.17
N ASN A 124 9.75 2.59 5.32
CA ASN A 124 10.14 3.75 6.10
C ASN A 124 10.67 4.84 5.16
N LEU A 125 9.96 5.95 5.10
CA LEU A 125 10.23 7.09 4.22
C LEU A 125 11.20 8.10 4.86
N GLY A 126 11.71 7.81 6.06
CA GLY A 126 12.56 8.69 6.86
C GLY A 126 11.78 9.40 7.96
N ALA A 127 12.49 9.85 9.01
CA ALA A 127 11.89 10.53 10.17
C ALA A 127 10.72 9.77 10.84
N ASN A 128 10.77 8.43 10.84
CA ASN A 128 9.71 7.53 11.34
C ASN A 128 8.38 7.64 10.59
N ASN A 129 8.40 8.14 9.36
CA ASN A 129 7.26 8.07 8.46
C ASN A 129 7.12 6.66 7.89
N ILE A 130 6.14 5.92 8.40
CA ILE A 130 5.90 4.54 8.02
C ILE A 130 4.70 4.45 7.08
N ILE A 131 4.86 3.71 5.98
CA ILE A 131 3.80 3.36 5.05
C ILE A 131 3.74 1.85 4.89
N TYR A 132 2.54 1.30 4.89
CA TYR A 132 2.27 -0.07 4.49
C TYR A 132 1.67 -0.03 3.09
N ALA A 133 2.20 -0.85 2.18
CA ALA A 133 1.79 -0.86 0.79
C ALA A 133 1.91 -2.25 0.18
N PHE A 134 0.94 -2.62 -0.65
CA PHE A 134 0.97 -3.82 -1.45
C PHE A 134 2.10 -3.75 -2.49
N ASP A 135 3.01 -4.72 -2.45
CA ASP A 135 4.09 -4.78 -3.42
C ASP A 135 3.65 -5.44 -4.72
N SER A 136 3.35 -4.60 -5.71
CA SER A 136 2.88 -5.04 -7.02
C SER A 136 3.95 -5.78 -7.83
N LEU A 137 5.21 -5.74 -7.40
CA LEU A 137 6.34 -6.41 -8.04
C LEU A 137 6.97 -7.49 -7.13
N TYR A 138 6.29 -7.89 -6.05
CA TYR A 138 6.85 -8.79 -5.05
C TYR A 138 7.37 -10.10 -5.64
N SER A 139 6.58 -10.75 -6.50
CA SER A 139 6.94 -12.04 -7.08
C SER A 139 8.25 -12.01 -7.88
N VAL A 140 8.65 -10.84 -8.39
CA VAL A 140 9.94 -10.66 -9.09
C VAL A 140 11.03 -10.08 -8.19
N ASN A 141 10.66 -9.30 -7.18
CA ASN A 141 11.62 -8.55 -6.34
C ASN A 141 12.03 -9.26 -5.05
N HIS A 142 11.23 -10.18 -4.53
CA HIS A 142 11.37 -10.69 -3.16
C HIS A 142 12.78 -11.22 -2.82
N ALA A 143 13.47 -11.84 -3.77
CA ALA A 143 14.83 -12.36 -3.57
C ALA A 143 15.93 -11.27 -3.52
N HIS A 144 15.61 -10.05 -3.95
CA HIS A 144 16.53 -8.92 -4.13
C HIS A 144 16.38 -7.85 -3.04
N TYR A 145 15.45 -8.04 -2.11
CA TYR A 145 15.28 -7.13 -0.98
C TYR A 145 16.37 -7.31 0.07
N GLU A 146 16.98 -6.19 0.44
CA GLU A 146 18.11 -6.10 1.35
C GLU A 146 17.75 -5.20 2.53
N LYS A 147 18.19 -5.60 3.71
CA LYS A 147 18.03 -4.83 4.94
C LYS A 147 18.84 -3.53 4.84
N ASP A 148 18.27 -2.45 5.38
CA ASP A 148 18.85 -1.11 5.42
C ASP A 148 19.17 -0.50 4.03
N GLN A 149 18.81 -1.19 2.94
CA GLN A 149 18.97 -0.69 1.58
C GLN A 149 17.84 0.29 1.27
N PRO A 150 18.16 1.53 0.88
CA PRO A 150 17.13 2.43 0.38
C PRO A 150 16.77 2.08 -1.07
N TYR A 151 15.49 2.19 -1.38
CA TYR A 151 14.91 1.96 -2.71
C TYR A 151 14.23 3.22 -3.22
N VAL A 152 14.07 3.30 -4.54
CA VAL A 152 13.17 4.27 -5.15
C VAL A 152 11.82 3.60 -5.32
N VAL A 153 10.81 4.13 -4.63
CA VAL A 153 9.46 3.59 -4.57
C VAL A 153 8.49 4.54 -5.27
N ASN A 154 7.65 3.99 -6.14
CA ASN A 154 6.49 4.68 -6.68
C ASN A 154 5.26 4.28 -5.85
N LEU A 155 4.65 5.24 -5.16
CA LEU A 155 3.44 5.03 -4.37
C LEU A 155 2.21 5.48 -5.15
N ASN A 156 1.22 4.60 -5.22
CA ASN A 156 -0.08 4.85 -5.81
C ASN A 156 -1.18 4.23 -4.94
N ALA A 157 -2.44 4.62 -5.14
CA ALA A 157 -3.53 4.04 -4.38
C ALA A 157 -4.86 4.05 -5.13
N TRP A 158 -5.72 3.10 -4.80
CA TRP A 158 -7.13 3.09 -5.20
C TRP A 158 -8.00 3.55 -4.05
N ALA A 159 -8.95 4.46 -4.31
CA ALA A 159 -9.83 4.96 -3.26
C ALA A 159 -11.15 4.16 -3.18
N TYR A 160 -11.47 3.69 -1.99
CA TYR A 160 -12.79 3.13 -1.65
C TYR A 160 -13.80 4.25 -1.46
N GLU A 161 -13.43 5.19 -0.60
CA GLU A 161 -14.28 6.27 -0.14
C GLU A 161 -13.44 7.52 0.01
N LEU A 162 -14.01 8.65 -0.40
CA LEU A 162 -13.38 9.95 -0.28
C LEU A 162 -14.41 10.98 0.15
N GLU A 163 -13.98 11.92 1.00
CA GLU A 163 -14.76 13.09 1.34
C GLU A 163 -13.88 14.34 1.43
N ALA A 164 -14.47 15.50 1.13
CA ALA A 164 -13.81 16.78 1.30
C ALA A 164 -13.91 17.23 2.76
N VAL A 165 -12.80 17.75 3.29
CA VAL A 165 -12.69 18.21 4.67
C VAL A 165 -12.07 19.58 4.77
N ALA A 166 -12.23 20.21 5.93
CA ALA A 166 -11.61 21.50 6.21
C ALA A 166 -10.10 21.33 6.47
N GLU A 167 -9.31 22.33 6.09
CA GLU A 167 -7.84 22.37 6.25
C GLU A 167 -7.37 22.18 7.71
N HIS A 168 -8.21 22.52 8.68
CA HIS A 168 -7.91 22.50 10.12
C HIS A 168 -8.92 21.66 10.90
N GLU A 169 -9.29 20.50 10.36
CA GLU A 169 -10.15 19.58 11.10
C GLU A 169 -9.35 18.87 12.18
N HIS A 170 -9.73 19.10 13.43
CA HIS A 170 -9.30 18.31 14.56
C HIS A 170 -10.32 17.19 14.76
N LEU A 171 -9.87 15.94 14.81
CA LEU A 171 -10.72 14.85 15.25
C LEU A 171 -10.47 14.58 16.72
N VAL A 172 -11.55 14.69 17.47
CA VAL A 172 -11.60 14.30 18.86
C VAL A 172 -11.95 12.82 18.85
N VAL A 173 -10.95 11.97 19.05
CA VAL A 173 -11.20 10.54 19.31
C VAL A 173 -11.79 10.44 20.71
N ASP A 174 -13.10 10.24 20.80
CA ASP A 174 -13.83 10.07 22.07
C ASP A 174 -14.16 8.60 22.39
N ASP A 175 -13.92 7.68 21.44
CA ASP A 175 -14.13 6.26 21.62
C ASP A 175 -13.07 5.67 22.59
N PRO A 176 -13.50 5.06 23.72
CA PRO A 176 -12.57 4.55 24.73
C PRO A 176 -11.61 3.46 24.21
N ALA A 177 -12.02 2.64 23.24
CA ALA A 177 -11.17 1.59 22.69
C ALA A 177 -10.06 2.20 21.82
N SER A 178 -10.40 3.20 21.01
CA SER A 178 -9.48 3.94 20.15
C SER A 178 -8.52 4.82 20.96
N ILE A 179 -8.99 5.48 22.02
CA ILE A 179 -8.14 6.22 22.97
C ILE A 179 -7.15 5.26 23.63
N LYS A 180 -7.63 4.12 24.15
CA LYS A 180 -6.77 3.10 24.77
C LYS A 180 -5.72 2.61 23.78
N HIS A 181 -6.14 2.26 22.57
CA HIS A 181 -5.24 1.73 21.55
C HIS A 181 -4.17 2.74 21.16
N HIS A 182 -4.55 4.01 20.93
CA HIS A 182 -3.62 5.08 20.57
C HIS A 182 -2.58 5.35 21.68
N ARG A 183 -3.03 5.45 22.93
CA ARG A 183 -2.14 5.66 24.09
C ARG A 183 -1.23 4.46 24.31
N ALA A 184 -1.79 3.25 24.26
CA ALA A 184 -1.03 2.01 24.37
C ALA A 184 0.06 1.92 23.30
N LEU A 185 -0.31 2.14 22.03
CA LEU A 185 0.62 2.05 20.92
C LEU A 185 1.74 3.09 21.04
N ASN A 186 1.42 4.35 21.35
CA ASN A 186 2.43 5.39 21.53
C ASN A 186 3.37 5.11 22.70
N ASP A 187 2.84 4.64 23.84
CA ASP A 187 3.67 4.30 25.00
C ASP A 187 4.58 3.11 24.71
N ILE A 188 4.05 2.06 24.08
CA ILE A 188 4.81 0.87 23.72
C ILE A 188 5.89 1.23 22.69
N LEU A 189 5.57 2.02 21.67
CA LEU A 189 6.54 2.47 20.69
C LEU A 189 7.58 3.39 21.33
N ALA A 190 7.19 4.35 22.17
CA ALA A 190 8.14 5.23 22.87
C ALA A 190 9.09 4.44 23.78
N ALA A 191 8.57 3.44 24.51
CA ALA A 191 9.37 2.56 25.36
C ALA A 191 10.33 1.66 24.58
N ASN A 192 10.04 1.38 23.31
CA ASN A 192 10.84 0.53 22.43
C ASN A 192 11.57 1.32 21.32
N ASN A 193 11.83 2.63 21.52
CA ASN A 193 12.53 3.50 20.55
C ASN A 193 11.90 3.49 19.14
N GLY A 194 10.58 3.46 19.07
CA GLY A 194 9.81 3.41 17.83
C GLY A 194 9.73 2.02 17.18
N VAL A 195 10.30 0.98 17.80
CA VAL A 195 10.25 -0.40 17.30
C VAL A 195 9.10 -1.15 17.98
N ALA A 196 8.16 -1.67 17.18
CA ALA A 196 7.09 -2.49 17.72
C ALA A 196 7.65 -3.83 18.24
N PRO A 197 7.39 -4.22 19.51
CA PRO A 197 7.82 -5.51 20.04
C PRO A 197 7.02 -6.67 19.43
N ASP A 198 7.58 -7.87 19.43
CA ASP A 198 6.97 -9.06 18.82
C ASP A 198 5.60 -9.43 19.40
N ASN A 199 5.37 -9.07 20.67
CA ASN A 199 4.10 -9.25 21.37
C ASN A 199 3.28 -7.95 21.45
N LEU A 200 3.39 -7.06 20.45
CA LEU A 200 2.71 -5.76 20.40
C LEU A 200 1.22 -5.87 20.76
N GLN A 201 0.49 -6.79 20.13
CA GLN A 201 -0.95 -6.92 20.37
C GLN A 201 -1.25 -7.32 21.82
N GLU A 202 -0.50 -8.27 22.38
CA GLU A 202 -0.64 -8.66 23.79
C GLU A 202 -0.32 -7.49 24.73
N GLN A 203 0.68 -6.66 24.38
CA GLN A 203 1.03 -5.48 25.15
C GLN A 203 -0.05 -4.39 25.05
N ILE A 204 -0.65 -4.16 23.89
CA ILE A 204 -1.77 -3.23 23.70
C ILE A 204 -2.99 -3.70 24.50
N ASP A 205 -3.29 -4.99 24.44
CA ASP A 205 -4.41 -5.58 25.17
C ASP A 205 -4.21 -5.46 26.69
N ALA A 206 -2.98 -5.71 27.15
CA ALA A 206 -2.57 -5.63 28.56
C ALA A 206 -2.35 -4.19 29.06
N TRP A 207 -2.14 -3.21 28.18
CA TRP A 207 -1.93 -1.82 28.55
C TRP A 207 -3.17 -1.26 29.25
N GLN A 208 -2.94 -0.48 30.30
CA GLN A 208 -3.99 0.16 31.10
C GLN A 208 -3.61 1.64 31.30
N PRO A 209 -4.60 2.56 31.26
CA PRO A 209 -4.36 3.97 31.54
C PRO A 209 -3.77 4.14 32.94
N GLN A 210 -2.72 4.94 33.05
CA GLN A 210 -2.01 5.18 34.32
C GLN A 210 -2.64 6.33 35.11
N CYS A 211 -3.35 7.23 34.44
CA CYS A 211 -4.07 8.35 35.05
C CYS A 211 -5.41 8.63 34.34
N GLU A 212 -6.22 9.54 34.91
CA GLU A 212 -7.47 9.95 34.28
C GLU A 212 -7.26 10.76 32.99
N GLU A 213 -6.11 11.44 32.85
CA GLU A 213 -5.73 12.17 31.62
C GLU A 213 -5.52 11.20 30.44
N ASP A 214 -5.10 9.96 30.69
CA ASP A 214 -4.96 8.92 29.66
C ASP A 214 -6.29 8.44 29.06
N LYS A 215 -7.41 8.82 29.69
CA LYS A 215 -8.78 8.52 29.24
C LYS A 215 -9.43 9.72 28.57
N GLU A 216 -8.78 10.89 28.57
CA GLU A 216 -9.33 12.08 27.92
C GLU A 216 -9.32 11.92 26.40
N PRO A 217 -10.33 12.47 25.71
CA PRO A 217 -10.39 12.42 24.26
C PRO A 217 -9.11 12.93 23.61
N VAL A 218 -8.57 12.14 22.68
CA VAL A 218 -7.34 12.53 21.98
C VAL A 218 -7.73 13.50 20.87
N THR A 219 -7.26 14.73 20.98
CA THR A 219 -7.35 15.69 19.88
C THR A 219 -6.21 15.43 18.92
N VAL A 220 -6.51 14.82 17.78
CA VAL A 220 -5.53 14.63 16.72
C VAL A 220 -5.61 15.83 15.78
N ASP A 221 -4.50 16.57 15.68
CA ASP A 221 -4.33 17.62 14.68
C ASP A 221 -3.91 16.98 13.36
N PHE A 222 -4.88 16.77 12.47
CA PHE A 222 -4.65 16.17 11.17
C PHE A 222 -3.94 17.12 10.17
N SER A 223 -3.64 18.36 10.56
CA SER A 223 -2.84 19.25 9.70
C SER A 223 -1.39 18.76 9.55
N LYS A 224 -0.91 17.90 10.46
CA LYS A 224 0.49 17.41 10.50
C LYS A 224 0.65 15.91 10.20
N MET A 225 -0.38 15.10 10.39
CA MET A 225 -0.29 13.63 10.26
C MET A 225 -1.39 13.14 9.32
N VAL A 226 -1.00 12.63 8.15
CA VAL A 226 -1.87 12.53 6.97
C VAL A 226 -2.17 11.08 6.55
N ALA A 227 -1.64 10.07 7.25
CA ALA A 227 -2.03 8.68 7.05
C ALA A 227 -2.12 7.92 8.38
N TYR A 228 -3.27 7.32 8.66
CA TYR A 228 -3.44 6.31 9.70
C TYR A 228 -3.73 4.98 9.00
N LEU A 229 -2.73 4.12 8.97
CA LEU A 229 -2.72 2.90 8.18
C LEU A 229 -3.31 1.80 9.04
N TYR A 230 -4.50 1.31 8.69
CA TYR A 230 -5.31 0.45 9.54
C TYR A 230 -5.54 -0.88 8.83
N GLY A 231 -4.85 -1.92 9.29
CA GLY A 231 -5.28 -3.29 9.07
C GLY A 231 -5.70 -3.90 10.40
N GLU A 232 -6.99 -4.22 10.57
CA GLU A 232 -7.47 -5.02 11.72
C GLU A 232 -6.82 -6.41 11.74
N THR A 233 -6.49 -6.89 10.55
CA THR A 233 -5.94 -8.21 10.29
C THR A 233 -4.56 -8.08 9.65
N MET A 234 -3.63 -8.88 10.15
CA MET A 234 -2.30 -8.97 9.56
C MET A 234 -2.38 -9.46 8.12
N GLY A 235 -1.75 -8.74 7.19
CA GLY A 235 -1.87 -8.94 5.74
C GLY A 235 -2.83 -7.99 5.02
N GLN A 236 -3.42 -7.03 5.72
CA GLN A 236 -4.32 -5.99 5.17
C GLN A 236 -3.84 -4.57 5.53
N GLU A 237 -2.61 -4.42 6.01
CA GLU A 237 -2.10 -3.11 6.46
C GLU A 237 -1.90 -2.11 5.32
N ASP A 238 -1.90 -2.57 4.08
CA ASP A 238 -1.95 -1.75 2.86
C ASP A 238 -3.31 -1.08 2.62
N GLU A 239 -4.33 -1.44 3.40
CA GLU A 239 -5.57 -0.69 3.52
C GLU A 239 -5.41 0.43 4.56
N ALA A 240 -5.69 1.65 4.12
CA ALA A 240 -5.18 2.84 4.78
C ALA A 240 -6.23 3.92 4.82
N TRP A 241 -6.41 4.52 6.00
CA TRP A 241 -7.09 5.79 6.09
C TRP A 241 -6.09 6.94 5.90
N PHE A 242 -6.47 7.99 5.18
CA PHE A 242 -5.62 9.16 4.94
C PHE A 242 -6.41 10.47 5.00
N GLN A 243 -5.72 11.60 5.20
CA GLN A 243 -6.27 12.95 5.02
C GLN A 243 -5.21 13.91 4.45
N GLY A 244 -5.27 14.25 3.16
CA GLY A 244 -4.25 15.08 2.53
C GLY A 244 -4.80 16.18 1.61
N ASN A 245 -3.92 17.12 1.24
CA ASN A 245 -4.23 18.20 0.32
C ASN A 245 -4.03 17.76 -1.14
N ILE A 246 -5.01 18.05 -1.99
CA ILE A 246 -4.91 17.84 -3.44
C ILE A 246 -3.99 18.89 -4.05
N VAL A 247 -2.88 18.46 -4.63
CA VAL A 247 -1.94 19.32 -5.36
C VAL A 247 -1.98 19.12 -6.87
N GLY A 248 -2.64 18.06 -7.34
CA GLY A 248 -2.81 17.76 -8.75
C GLY A 248 -4.10 17.01 -9.02
N LYS A 249 -4.67 17.22 -10.20
CA LYS A 249 -5.88 16.54 -10.65
C LYS A 249 -5.73 16.21 -12.14
N THR A 250 -5.86 14.94 -12.49
CA THR A 250 -5.82 14.46 -13.87
C THR A 250 -6.88 13.37 -14.08
N THR A 251 -6.96 12.82 -15.27
CA THR A 251 -7.87 11.73 -15.61
C THR A 251 -7.13 10.66 -16.40
N MET A 252 -7.58 9.41 -16.27
CA MET A 252 -7.15 8.32 -17.14
C MET A 252 -8.34 7.53 -17.65
N GLN A 253 -8.14 6.79 -18.74
CA GLN A 253 -9.14 5.87 -19.27
C GLN A 253 -8.69 4.43 -19.13
N PHE A 254 -9.61 3.57 -18.70
CA PHE A 254 -9.41 2.14 -18.65
C PHE A 254 -10.69 1.40 -19.00
N MET A 255 -10.61 0.47 -19.95
CA MET A 255 -11.75 -0.36 -20.42
C MET A 255 -13.02 0.44 -20.77
N GLY A 256 -12.86 1.67 -21.29
CA GLY A 256 -13.97 2.55 -21.68
C GLY A 256 -14.59 3.34 -20.53
N GLN A 257 -14.00 3.30 -19.34
CA GLN A 257 -14.39 4.08 -18.17
C GLN A 257 -13.37 5.20 -17.92
N ASP A 258 -13.86 6.36 -17.48
CA ASP A 258 -13.03 7.46 -17.01
C ASP A 258 -12.73 7.29 -15.52
N TYR A 259 -11.48 7.52 -15.13
CA TYR A 259 -11.04 7.56 -13.75
C TYR A 259 -10.50 8.95 -13.43
N THR A 260 -10.83 9.44 -12.25
CA THR A 260 -10.24 10.68 -11.72
C THR A 260 -9.00 10.32 -10.91
N LEU A 261 -7.93 11.07 -11.14
CA LEU A 261 -6.65 10.91 -10.46
C LEU A 261 -6.36 12.17 -9.64
N TYR A 262 -6.10 11.99 -8.35
CA TYR A 262 -5.67 13.05 -7.45
C TYR A 262 -4.23 12.82 -7.01
N ASP A 263 -3.41 13.85 -7.14
CA ASP A 263 -2.07 13.88 -6.55
C ASP A 263 -2.21 14.55 -5.19
N VAL A 264 -1.92 13.82 -4.12
CA VAL A 264 -2.20 14.23 -2.75
C VAL A 264 -0.94 14.20 -1.90
N THR A 265 -0.77 15.20 -1.03
CA THR A 265 0.27 15.20 0.01
C THR A 265 -0.06 14.14 1.05
N LEU A 266 0.79 13.12 1.21
CA LEU A 266 0.59 12.02 2.16
C LEU A 266 1.28 12.25 3.52
N ILE A 267 2.35 13.04 3.55
CA ILE A 267 3.11 13.34 4.77
C ILE A 267 3.65 14.76 4.65
N HIS A 268 3.49 15.55 5.71
CA HIS A 268 3.99 16.92 5.79
C HIS A 268 4.75 17.13 7.10
N ASP A 269 6.06 16.84 7.07
CA ASP A 269 6.96 17.15 8.17
C ASP A 269 7.61 18.51 8.00
N GLU A 270 7.72 19.28 9.08
CA GLU A 270 8.41 20.56 9.10
C GLU A 270 9.87 20.40 8.64
N GLY A 271 10.22 21.02 7.51
CA GLY A 271 11.57 21.00 6.96
C GLY A 271 11.87 19.88 5.98
N GLN A 272 10.91 19.02 5.63
CA GLN A 272 11.05 18.02 4.56
C GLN A 272 10.09 18.29 3.39
N PRO A 273 10.47 17.90 2.14
CA PRO A 273 9.53 17.89 1.03
C PRO A 273 8.34 16.99 1.34
N ALA A 274 7.13 17.43 0.99
CA ALA A 274 5.95 16.61 1.16
C ALA A 274 6.05 15.33 0.31
N THR A 275 5.71 14.20 0.91
CA THR A 275 5.52 12.95 0.16
C THR A 275 4.23 13.05 -0.63
N LEU A 276 4.26 12.74 -1.93
CA LEU A 276 3.08 12.72 -2.78
C LEU A 276 2.68 11.29 -3.13
N ILE A 277 1.38 11.02 -3.12
CA ILE A 277 0.78 9.79 -3.62
C ILE A 277 -0.25 10.13 -4.70
N ARG A 278 -0.36 9.28 -5.72
CA ARG A 278 -1.42 9.37 -6.71
C ARG A 278 -2.55 8.43 -6.36
N ILE A 279 -3.75 8.98 -6.22
CA ILE A 279 -4.97 8.26 -5.85
C ILE A 279 -5.89 8.19 -7.07
N ALA A 280 -6.38 7.00 -7.39
CA ALA A 280 -7.34 6.76 -8.47
C ALA A 280 -8.72 6.42 -7.93
N THR A 281 -9.76 6.96 -8.56
CA THR A 281 -11.14 6.57 -8.30
C THR A 281 -11.98 6.59 -9.58
N ARG A 282 -12.86 5.59 -9.73
CA ARG A 282 -13.92 5.59 -10.77
C ARG A 282 -15.23 6.20 -10.28
N ASN A 283 -15.37 6.46 -8.98
CA ASN A 283 -16.65 6.87 -8.42
C ASN A 283 -16.90 8.35 -8.78
N ASP A 284 -17.95 8.58 -9.57
CA ASP A 284 -18.34 9.91 -10.01
C ASP A 284 -18.64 10.86 -8.84
N GLN A 285 -19.05 10.35 -7.69
CA GLN A 285 -19.28 11.17 -6.48
C GLN A 285 -18.00 11.87 -6.00
N TYR A 286 -16.84 11.29 -6.30
CA TYR A 286 -15.54 11.79 -5.87
C TYR A 286 -14.81 12.56 -6.97
N ARG A 287 -15.45 12.80 -8.12
CA ARG A 287 -14.83 13.41 -9.29
C ARG A 287 -14.60 14.92 -9.16
N ASP A 288 -15.34 15.60 -8.30
CA ASP A 288 -15.43 17.07 -8.31
C ASP A 288 -14.56 17.78 -7.27
N PHE A 289 -13.70 17.07 -6.54
CA PHE A 289 -12.72 17.71 -5.67
C PHE A 289 -11.74 18.58 -6.47
N GLN A 290 -11.28 19.67 -5.86
CA GLN A 290 -10.47 20.69 -6.50
C GLN A 290 -9.07 20.74 -5.89
N ILE A 291 -8.10 21.18 -6.69
CA ILE A 291 -6.74 21.45 -6.21
C ILE A 291 -6.81 22.49 -5.09
N GLY A 292 -6.10 22.23 -3.99
CA GLY A 292 -6.11 23.03 -2.77
C GLY A 292 -7.15 22.59 -1.73
N GLN A 293 -8.04 21.65 -2.06
CA GLN A 293 -8.94 21.05 -1.08
C GLN A 293 -8.25 19.92 -0.33
N TYR A 294 -8.59 19.80 0.94
CA TYR A 294 -8.26 18.63 1.73
C TYR A 294 -9.32 17.56 1.51
N ILE A 295 -8.86 16.33 1.30
CA ILE A 295 -9.71 15.15 1.24
C ILE A 295 -9.21 14.11 2.22
N ARG A 296 -10.12 13.28 2.71
CA ARG A 296 -9.80 12.11 3.51
C ARG A 296 -10.58 10.90 3.03
N GLY A 297 -10.18 9.72 3.46
CA GLY A 297 -10.91 8.51 3.17
C GLY A 297 -10.08 7.24 3.28
N ASN A 298 -10.58 6.16 2.67
CA ASN A 298 -9.98 4.84 2.73
C ASN A 298 -9.34 4.50 1.37
N LEU A 299 -8.10 4.01 1.41
CA LEU A 299 -7.26 3.70 0.27
C LEU A 299 -6.76 2.27 0.34
N TRP A 300 -6.56 1.67 -0.82
CA TRP A 300 -5.66 0.55 -0.99
C TRP A 300 -4.36 1.05 -1.62
N ILE A 301 -3.26 1.02 -0.86
CA ILE A 301 -1.96 1.58 -1.27
C ILE A 301 -1.10 0.51 -1.91
N GLN A 302 -0.51 0.84 -3.06
CA GLN A 302 0.42 -0.02 -3.78
C GLN A 302 1.80 0.64 -3.91
N ALA A 303 2.84 -0.19 -3.92
CA ALA A 303 4.23 0.19 -4.13
C ALA A 303 4.80 -0.54 -5.34
N ASN A 304 5.48 0.20 -6.21
CA ASN A 304 6.32 -0.35 -7.28
C ASN A 304 7.79 0.01 -7.01
N ILE A 305 8.67 -0.99 -7.02
CA ILE A 305 10.12 -0.83 -6.79
C ILE A 305 10.90 -1.34 -8.00
N TYR A 306 11.55 -0.41 -8.71
CA TYR A 306 12.31 -0.71 -9.93
C TYR A 306 13.83 -0.59 -9.75
N ARG A 307 14.29 0.10 -8.70
CA ARG A 307 15.73 0.30 -8.48
C ARG A 307 16.05 0.59 -7.02
N LYS A 308 17.26 0.21 -6.63
CA LYS A 308 17.91 0.70 -5.42
C LYS A 308 18.16 2.21 -5.55
N ALA A 309 18.01 2.95 -4.47
CA ALA A 309 18.41 4.34 -4.39
C ALA A 309 19.92 4.42 -4.13
N ALA A 310 20.58 5.39 -4.79
CA ALA A 310 21.98 5.72 -4.53
C ALA A 310 22.15 6.43 -3.17
#